data_AF-A0A3Q2CBJ7-F1
#
_entry.id   AF-A0A3Q2CBJ7-F1
#
_cell.length_a   1.000
_cell.length_b   1.000
_cell.length_c   1.000
_cell.angle_alpha   90.00
_cell.angle_beta   90.00
_cell.angle_gamma   90.00
#
_symmetry.space_group_name_H-M   'P 1'
#
loop_
_entity.id
_entity.type
_entity.pdbx_description
1 polymer ?
#
loop_
_entity_poly.entity_id
_entity_poly.type
_entity_poly.pdbx_seq_one_letter_code
_entity_poly.pdbx_strand_id
1 'polypeptide(L)'
;MGLLTQFSLLLWKNFTLRKRQKVRLVIELVWPLFLFFILVAVRSTTKPVYKDQCHYPNKAMPSAGMLPWLQGMICNIDNPCLNHPPPGETPGQIAEPNLEIHWTMAEFAQMAINSSVNRKTLEGNKDSAQSPQRKR
;
A
#
# COMPACT_ATOMS: atom_id res chain seq x y z
N MET A 1 48.42 3.45 57.72
CA MET A 1 47.82 2.33 56.96
C MET A 1 47.01 2.92 55.82
N GLY A 2 47.48 2.80 54.57
CA GLY A 2 46.89 3.52 53.44
C GLY A 2 45.61 2.86 52.92
N LEU A 3 44.57 3.63 52.66
CA LEU A 3 43.27 3.14 52.12
C LEU A 3 43.44 2.31 50.83
N LEU A 4 44.42 2.65 49.98
CA LEU A 4 44.73 1.92 48.74
C LEU A 4 45.17 0.46 48.98
N THR A 5 45.86 0.19 50.08
CA THR A 5 46.30 -1.17 50.42
C THR A 5 45.13 -2.06 50.86
N GLN A 6 44.17 -1.49 51.60
CA GLN A 6 42.94 -2.20 51.97
C GLN A 6 42.02 -2.42 50.77
N PHE A 7 41.87 -1.44 49.88
CA PHE A 7 41.13 -1.59 48.62
C PHE A 7 41.74 -2.66 47.71
N SER A 8 43.06 -2.69 47.57
CA SER A 8 43.75 -3.69 46.75
C SER A 8 43.59 -5.11 47.31
N LEU A 9 43.66 -5.29 48.63
CA LEU A 9 43.39 -6.59 49.29
C LEU A 9 41.94 -7.06 49.09
N LEU A 10 40.97 -6.14 49.17
CA LEU A 10 39.56 -6.44 48.90
C LEU A 10 39.33 -6.84 47.45
N LEU A 11 39.90 -6.10 46.48
CA LEU A 11 39.79 -6.43 45.06
C LEU A 11 40.51 -7.75 44.73
N TRP A 12 41.69 -8.00 45.31
CA TRP A 12 42.43 -9.25 45.12
C TRP A 12 41.63 -10.46 45.62
N LYS A 13 40.98 -10.34 46.80
CA LYS A 13 40.10 -11.38 47.34
C LYS A 13 38.90 -11.62 46.41
N ASN A 14 38.25 -10.57 45.93
CA ASN A 14 37.13 -10.68 45.00
C ASN A 14 37.53 -11.29 43.64
N PHE A 15 38.69 -10.89 43.10
CA PHE A 15 39.23 -11.42 41.86
C PHE A 15 39.64 -12.88 42.00
N THR A 16 40.27 -13.25 43.10
CA THR A 16 40.69 -14.64 43.38
C THR A 16 39.49 -15.57 43.55
N LEU A 17 38.40 -15.10 44.19
CA LEU A 17 37.14 -15.84 44.30
C LEU A 17 36.50 -16.09 42.93
N ARG A 18 36.44 -15.07 42.06
CA ARG A 18 35.99 -15.23 40.67
C ARG A 18 36.94 -16.12 39.84
N LYS A 19 38.24 -16.10 40.13
CA LYS A 19 39.24 -17.01 39.51
C LYS A 19 39.07 -18.47 39.93
N ARG A 20 38.53 -18.80 41.10
CA ARG A 20 38.24 -20.20 41.49
C ARG A 20 36.99 -20.76 40.82
N GLN A 21 36.00 -19.92 40.51
CA GLN A 21 34.80 -20.30 39.74
C GLN A 21 34.92 -19.92 38.25
N LYS A 22 35.97 -20.43 37.58
CA LYS A 22 36.24 -20.15 36.16
C LYS A 22 35.05 -20.43 35.24
N VAL A 23 34.38 -21.55 35.47
CA VAL A 23 33.24 -21.97 34.66
C VAL A 23 32.10 -20.95 34.72
N ARG A 24 31.78 -20.44 35.91
CA ARG A 24 30.69 -19.46 36.10
C ARG A 24 30.99 -18.12 35.42
N LEU A 25 32.22 -17.62 35.55
CA LEU A 25 32.67 -16.40 34.89
C LEU A 25 32.64 -16.53 33.36
N VAL A 26 33.10 -17.67 32.84
CA VAL A 26 33.11 -17.92 31.39
C VAL A 26 31.69 -18.00 30.86
N ILE A 27 30.77 -18.69 31.54
CA ILE A 27 29.36 -18.74 31.14
C ILE A 27 28.73 -17.34 31.17
N GLU A 28 28.96 -16.56 32.22
CA GLU A 28 28.45 -15.19 32.36
C GLU A 28 28.94 -14.25 31.26
N LEU A 29 30.14 -14.48 30.70
CA LEU A 29 30.72 -13.69 29.60
C LEU A 29 30.36 -14.23 28.21
N VAL A 30 30.30 -15.56 28.05
CA VAL A 30 29.91 -16.22 26.80
C VAL A 30 28.42 -16.04 26.53
N TRP A 31 27.57 -16.01 27.56
CA TRP A 31 26.14 -15.82 27.43
C TRP A 31 25.73 -14.53 26.67
N PRO A 32 26.18 -13.32 27.05
CA PRO A 32 25.86 -12.11 26.31
C PRO A 32 26.49 -12.10 24.90
N LEU A 33 27.69 -12.67 24.72
CA LEU A 33 28.31 -12.81 23.40
C LEU A 33 27.46 -13.70 22.48
N PHE A 34 26.98 -14.83 22.98
CA PHE A 34 26.16 -15.76 22.23
C PHE A 34 24.83 -15.12 21.78
N LEU A 35 24.16 -14.41 22.69
CA LEU A 35 22.96 -13.65 22.35
C LEU A 35 23.23 -12.60 21.27
N PHE A 36 24.37 -11.90 21.36
CA PHE A 36 24.77 -10.92 20.36
C PHE A 36 24.99 -11.56 18.98
N PHE A 37 25.69 -12.69 18.91
CA PHE A 37 25.91 -13.43 17.66
C PHE A 37 24.60 -13.85 17.00
N ILE A 38 23.62 -14.33 17.78
CA ILE A 38 22.29 -14.68 17.25
C ILE A 38 21.61 -13.46 16.64
N LEU A 39 21.61 -12.32 17.35
CA LEU A 39 21.00 -11.08 16.85
C LEU A 39 21.64 -10.61 15.52
N VAL A 40 22.96 -10.70 15.42
CA VAL A 40 23.69 -10.37 14.19
C VAL A 40 23.35 -11.36 13.07
N ALA A 41 23.29 -12.66 13.36
CA ALA A 41 22.94 -13.69 12.37
C ALA A 41 21.51 -13.50 11.82
N VAL A 42 20.54 -13.21 12.71
CA VAL A 42 19.15 -12.89 12.32
C VAL A 42 19.13 -11.63 11.47
N ARG A 43 19.84 -10.57 11.86
CA ARG A 43 19.94 -9.33 11.08
C ARG A 43 20.60 -9.55 9.71
N SER A 44 21.63 -10.40 9.63
CA SER A 44 22.31 -10.73 8.36
C SER A 44 21.43 -11.57 7.43
N THR A 45 20.58 -12.42 7.99
CA THR A 45 19.62 -13.24 7.21
C THR A 45 18.46 -12.39 6.72
N THR A 46 18.04 -11.43 7.55
CA THR A 46 16.94 -10.50 7.24
C THR A 46 17.48 -9.36 6.38
N LYS A 47 17.66 -9.62 5.07
CA LYS A 47 18.02 -8.56 4.12
C LYS A 47 16.97 -7.45 4.18
N PRO A 48 17.36 -6.18 4.35
CA PRO A 48 16.41 -5.07 4.28
C PRO A 48 15.80 -5.05 2.88
N VAL A 49 14.48 -5.21 2.81
CA VAL A 49 13.75 -5.08 1.55
C VAL A 49 13.57 -3.59 1.30
N TYR A 50 14.49 -3.00 0.53
CA TYR A 50 14.31 -1.65 0.01
C TYR A 50 13.16 -1.70 -1.00
N LYS A 51 12.05 -1.05 -0.66
CA LYS A 51 10.95 -0.77 -1.57
C LYS A 51 11.10 0.68 -2.00
N ASP A 52 11.29 0.90 -3.29
CA ASP A 52 11.23 2.24 -3.87
C ASP A 52 9.83 2.84 -3.70
N GLN A 53 9.64 4.10 -4.08
CA GLN A 53 8.36 4.79 -3.96
C GLN A 53 7.27 4.00 -4.70
N CYS A 54 6.33 3.47 -3.91
CA CYS A 54 5.23 2.63 -4.38
C CYS A 54 3.99 3.49 -4.58
N HIS A 55 3.59 3.66 -5.83
CA HIS A 55 2.40 4.41 -6.22
C HIS A 55 1.26 3.45 -6.55
N TYR A 56 0.07 3.78 -6.06
CA TYR A 56 -1.13 2.98 -6.26
C TYR A 56 -2.13 3.74 -7.14
N PRO A 57 -2.75 3.09 -8.13
CA PRO A 57 -3.78 3.73 -8.92
C PRO A 57 -4.98 4.11 -8.05
N ASN A 58 -5.56 5.27 -8.30
CA ASN A 58 -6.77 5.76 -7.65
C ASN A 58 -7.99 4.92 -8.08
N LYS A 59 -8.75 4.43 -7.10
CA LYS A 59 -10.03 3.77 -7.36
C LYS A 59 -11.17 4.78 -7.26
N ALA A 60 -12.04 4.79 -8.27
CA ALA A 60 -13.27 5.57 -8.22
C ALA A 60 -14.17 5.02 -7.10
N MET A 61 -14.78 5.91 -6.32
CA MET A 61 -15.85 5.55 -5.38
C MET A 61 -17.18 5.43 -6.12
N PRO A 62 -18.18 4.70 -5.60
CA PRO A 62 -19.49 4.56 -6.25
C PRO A 62 -20.22 5.90 -6.44
N SER A 63 -19.84 6.94 -5.68
CA SER A 63 -20.31 8.31 -5.82
C SER A 63 -19.83 9.03 -7.10
N ALA A 64 -18.71 8.60 -7.70
CA ALA A 64 -18.22 9.10 -8.98
C ALA A 64 -18.88 8.40 -10.19
N GLY A 65 -19.74 7.41 -9.94
CA GLY A 65 -20.45 6.62 -10.94
C GLY A 65 -20.22 5.11 -10.76
N MET A 66 -21.27 4.31 -10.99
CA MET A 66 -21.21 2.86 -10.79
C MET A 66 -20.38 2.12 -11.85
N LEU A 67 -20.36 2.61 -13.10
CA LEU A 67 -19.53 2.07 -14.19
C LEU A 67 -18.02 2.24 -13.93
N PRO A 68 -17.48 3.46 -13.67
CA PRO A 68 -16.06 3.64 -13.39
C PRO A 68 -15.63 2.97 -12.07
N TRP A 69 -16.52 2.90 -11.07
CA TRP A 69 -16.27 2.14 -9.83
C TRP A 69 -16.07 0.65 -10.10
N LEU A 70 -16.98 0.01 -10.86
CA LEU A 70 -16.93 -1.42 -11.11
C LEU A 70 -15.73 -1.80 -12.00
N GLN A 71 -15.43 -0.98 -13.01
CA GLN A 71 -14.26 -1.16 -13.86
C GLN A 71 -12.95 -1.04 -13.06
N GLY A 72 -12.84 -0.06 -12.16
CA GLY A 72 -11.69 0.09 -11.27
C GLY A 72 -11.50 -1.07 -10.30
N MET A 73 -12.59 -1.69 -9.84
CA MET A 73 -12.55 -2.87 -8.98
C MET A 73 -12.11 -4.13 -9.73
N ILE A 74 -12.60 -4.34 -10.95
CA ILE A 74 -12.31 -5.54 -11.75
C ILE A 74 -10.93 -5.46 -12.39
N CYS A 75 -10.52 -4.31 -12.94
CA CYS A 75 -9.26 -4.16 -13.66
C CYS A 75 -8.04 -4.04 -12.73
N ASN A 76 -8.18 -3.54 -11.50
CA ASN A 76 -7.07 -3.33 -10.56
C ASN A 76 -7.30 -4.07 -9.24
N ILE A 77 -7.74 -5.33 -9.27
CA ILE A 77 -8.07 -6.07 -8.05
C ILE A 77 -6.82 -6.42 -7.22
N ASP A 78 -5.70 -6.67 -7.90
CA ASP A 78 -4.44 -7.10 -7.29
C ASP A 78 -3.59 -5.95 -6.73
N ASN A 79 -4.03 -4.70 -6.90
CA ASN A 79 -3.34 -3.47 -6.46
C ASN A 79 -1.82 -3.53 -6.72
N PRO A 80 -1.37 -3.59 -7.98
CA PRO A 80 0.06 -3.64 -8.28
C PRO A 80 0.74 -2.37 -7.76
N CYS A 81 1.94 -2.55 -7.21
CA CYS A 81 2.79 -1.46 -6.76
C CYS A 81 3.58 -0.90 -7.95
N LEU A 82 3.34 0.35 -8.36
CA LEU A 82 4.05 1.00 -9.46
C LEU A 82 5.21 1.83 -8.91
N ASN A 83 6.36 1.78 -9.56
CA ASN A 83 7.53 2.62 -9.22
C ASN A 83 7.47 4.04 -9.84
N HIS A 84 6.32 4.43 -10.41
CA HIS A 84 6.11 5.73 -11.06
C HIS A 84 4.72 6.26 -10.73
N PRO A 85 4.53 7.60 -10.63
CA PRO A 85 3.24 8.19 -10.30
C PRO A 85 2.22 7.89 -11.43
N PRO A 86 1.08 7.23 -11.13
CA PRO A 86 0.03 7.03 -12.11
C PRO A 86 -0.62 8.38 -12.48
N PRO A 87 -1.23 8.48 -13.67
CA PRO A 87 -1.78 9.74 -14.18
C PRO A 87 -2.78 10.40 -13.24
N GLY A 88 -3.53 9.63 -12.44
CA GLY A 88 -4.48 10.15 -11.45
C GLY A 88 -3.88 10.81 -10.20
N GLU A 89 -2.56 10.75 -10.00
CA GLU A 89 -1.88 11.47 -8.92
C GLU A 89 -1.44 12.89 -9.34
N THR A 90 -1.51 13.22 -10.64
CA THR A 90 -1.13 14.54 -11.14
C THR A 90 -2.34 15.50 -11.08
N PRO A 91 -2.19 16.76 -10.60
CA PRO A 91 -3.28 17.71 -10.54
C PRO A 91 -3.90 17.97 -11.92
N GLY A 92 -5.20 17.74 -12.05
CA GLY A 92 -5.95 17.99 -13.30
C GLY A 92 -6.11 16.79 -14.23
N GLN A 93 -5.47 15.65 -13.96
CA GLN A 93 -5.76 14.38 -14.66
C GLN A 93 -6.66 13.50 -13.79
N ILE A 94 -7.82 13.11 -14.32
CA ILE A 94 -8.62 12.02 -13.76
C ILE A 94 -8.01 10.75 -14.36
N ALA A 95 -7.53 9.79 -13.55
CA ALA A 95 -7.06 8.53 -14.10
C ALA A 95 -8.20 7.86 -14.85
N GLU A 96 -8.08 7.83 -16.16
CA GLU A 96 -8.84 6.90 -16.97
C GLU A 96 -8.25 5.51 -16.72
N PRO A 97 -9.05 4.53 -16.28
CA PRO A 97 -8.56 3.17 -16.09
C PRO A 97 -8.11 2.62 -17.44
N ASN A 98 -6.80 2.47 -17.67
CA ASN A 98 -6.21 1.88 -18.88
C ASN A 98 -6.93 0.57 -19.27
N LEU A 99 -7.95 0.69 -20.10
CA LEU A 99 -8.71 -0.39 -20.71
C LEU A 99 -7.97 -0.79 -21.98
N GLU A 100 -6.72 -1.24 -21.84
CA GLU A 100 -6.04 -1.85 -22.97
C GLU A 100 -6.96 -2.96 -23.54
N ILE A 101 -7.54 -2.65 -24.71
CA ILE A 101 -8.28 -3.53 -25.62
C ILE A 101 -9.83 -3.62 -25.46
N HIS A 102 -10.53 -2.71 -24.76
CA HIS A 102 -12.03 -2.72 -24.82
C HIS A 102 -12.73 -1.34 -24.86
N TRP A 103 -12.00 -0.27 -25.16
CA TRP A 103 -12.56 1.09 -25.29
C TRP A 103 -13.68 1.20 -26.32
N THR A 104 -13.69 0.31 -27.31
CA THR A 104 -14.72 0.29 -28.33
C THR A 104 -16.10 -0.01 -27.76
N MET A 105 -16.26 -0.80 -26.70
CA MET A 105 -17.61 -1.13 -26.24
C MET A 105 -18.21 -0.09 -25.30
N ALA A 106 -17.40 0.61 -24.50
CA ALA A 106 -17.89 1.66 -23.62
C ALA A 106 -18.31 2.91 -24.42
N GLU A 107 -17.51 3.33 -25.41
CA GLU A 107 -17.88 4.43 -26.30
C GLU A 107 -19.09 4.08 -27.17
N PHE A 108 -19.14 2.87 -27.75
CA PHE A 108 -20.30 2.42 -28.52
C PHE A 108 -21.56 2.28 -27.66
N ALA A 109 -21.44 1.83 -26.40
CA ALA A 109 -22.57 1.75 -25.48
C ALA A 109 -23.11 3.14 -25.12
N GLN A 110 -22.23 4.11 -24.85
CA GLN A 110 -22.63 5.49 -24.58
C GLN A 110 -23.25 6.15 -25.81
N MET A 111 -22.69 5.92 -27.01
CA MET A 111 -23.26 6.37 -28.29
C MET A 111 -24.64 5.74 -28.55
N ALA A 112 -24.80 4.45 -28.27
CA ALA A 112 -26.06 3.72 -28.43
C ALA A 112 -27.12 4.22 -27.43
N ILE A 113 -26.75 4.43 -26.16
CA ILE A 113 -27.63 5.00 -25.14
C ILE A 113 -28.06 6.40 -25.56
N ASN A 114 -27.13 7.28 -25.95
CA ASN A 114 -27.45 8.64 -26.36
C ASN A 114 -28.34 8.69 -27.62
N SER A 115 -28.09 7.81 -28.59
CA SER A 115 -28.96 7.67 -29.76
C SER A 115 -30.35 7.13 -29.42
N SER A 116 -30.47 6.21 -28.45
CA SER A 116 -31.74 5.65 -28.00
C SER A 116 -32.57 6.65 -27.19
N VAL A 117 -31.90 7.47 -26.38
CA VAL A 117 -32.51 8.59 -25.64
C VAL A 117 -33.01 9.63 -26.63
N ASN A 118 -32.17 10.09 -27.58
CA ASN A 118 -32.59 11.03 -28.61
C ASN A 118 -33.76 10.50 -29.47
N ARG A 119 -33.78 9.20 -29.79
CA ARG A 119 -34.89 8.58 -30.52
C ARG A 119 -36.19 8.63 -29.72
N LYS A 120 -36.15 8.30 -28.42
CA LYS A 120 -37.31 8.40 -27.52
C LYS A 120 -37.77 9.85 -27.31
N THR A 121 -36.85 10.81 -27.25
CA THR A 121 -37.19 12.25 -27.16
C THR A 121 -37.84 12.76 -28.44
N LEU A 122 -37.41 12.28 -29.62
CA LEU A 122 -38.04 12.61 -30.90
C LEU A 122 -39.45 12.01 -31.04
N GLU A 123 -39.68 10.81 -30.51
CA GLU A 123 -41.04 10.22 -30.47
C GLU A 123 -41.95 10.97 -29.49
N GLY A 124 -41.47 11.28 -28.28
CA GLY A 124 -42.24 12.08 -27.31
C GLY A 124 -42.51 13.52 -27.78
N ASN A 125 -41.63 14.11 -28.59
CA ASN A 125 -41.85 15.42 -29.21
C ASN A 125 -42.85 15.35 -30.38
N LYS A 126 -42.93 14.22 -31.09
CA LYS A 126 -43.98 13.98 -32.10
C LYS A 126 -45.37 13.84 -31.47
N ASP A 127 -45.46 13.20 -30.30
CA ASP A 127 -46.72 13.07 -29.58
C ASP A 127 -47.21 14.40 -28.98
N SER A 128 -46.30 15.34 -28.68
CA SER A 128 -46.65 16.70 -28.23
C SER A 128 -47.01 17.66 -29.37
N ALA A 129 -46.61 17.37 -30.61
CA ALA A 129 -46.96 18.20 -31.78
C ALA A 129 -48.38 17.95 -32.33
N GLN A 130 -49.08 16.91 -31.85
CA GLN A 130 -50.45 16.57 -32.27
C GLN A 130 -51.48 16.95 -31.19
N SER A 131 -51.52 18.22 -30.78
CA SER A 131 -52.68 18.76 -30.05
C SER A 131 -53.86 18.93 -31.02
N PRO A 132 -55.05 18.38 -30.73
CA PRO A 132 -56.21 18.47 -31.62
C PRO A 132 -56.75 19.90 -31.64
N GLN A 133 -56.84 20.47 -32.84
CA GLN A 133 -57.58 21.69 -33.14
C GLN A 133 -58.99 21.61 -32.52
N ARG A 134 -59.25 22.55 -31.62
CA ARG A 134 -60.52 22.86 -30.96
C ARG A 134 -61.64 23.00 -32.01
N LYS A 135 -62.64 22.10 -31.96
CA LYS A 135 -63.91 22.18 -32.70
C LYS A 135 -64.53 23.58 -32.59
N ARG A 136 -64.79 24.22 -33.73
CA ARG A 136 -65.92 25.15 -33.92
C ARG A 136 -67.10 24.34 -34.42
#